data_AF-A0Z025-F1
#
_entry.id   AF-A0Z025-F1
#
_cell.length_a   1.000
_cell.length_b   1.000
_cell.length_c   1.000
_cell.angle_alpha   90.00
_cell.angle_beta   90.00
_cell.angle_gamma   90.00
#
_symmetry.space_group_name_H-M   'P 1'
#
loop_
_entity.id
_entity.type
_entity.pdbx_description
1 polymer ?
#
loop_
_entity_poly.entity_id
_entity_poly.type
_entity_poly.pdbx_seq_one_letter_code
_entity_poly.pdbx_strand_id
1 'polypeptide(L)'
;MITIPSKSTKQKTTLVDALRILAWSAWKSENKDSELKGLQLYKLFDEEWSEHEVHEMTLPQLKEFIKELEYTEKELLAIREKYYQSKSQNSSASGNQQYQETAETDEPMY
;
A
#
# COMPACT_ATOMS: atom_id res chain seq x y z
N MET A 1 -20.05 16.37 -8.68
CA MET A 1 -19.54 17.46 -7.81
C MET A 1 -18.04 17.28 -7.70
N ILE A 2 -17.25 18.31 -8.01
CA ILE A 2 -15.78 18.23 -7.85
C ILE A 2 -15.47 18.61 -6.41
N THR A 3 -15.14 17.62 -5.59
CA THR A 3 -14.77 17.82 -4.19
C THR A 3 -13.26 18.09 -4.14
N ILE A 4 -12.85 19.31 -3.79
CA ILE A 4 -11.44 19.62 -3.58
C ILE A 4 -11.03 18.92 -2.27
N PRO A 5 -10.10 17.95 -2.30
CA PRO A 5 -9.65 17.29 -1.08
C PRO A 5 -8.96 18.32 -0.19
N SER A 6 -9.43 18.42 1.05
CA SER A 6 -8.79 19.24 2.07
C SER A 6 -7.35 18.76 2.29
N LYS A 7 -6.45 19.66 2.71
CA LYS A 7 -5.06 19.32 3.07
C LYS A 7 -5.02 18.16 4.07
N SER A 8 -5.97 18.10 5.00
CA SER A 8 -6.11 17.04 6.00
C SER A 8 -6.48 15.69 5.39
N THR A 9 -7.33 15.68 4.36
CA THR A 9 -7.70 14.44 3.64
C THR A 9 -6.48 13.86 2.92
N LYS A 10 -5.69 14.71 2.23
CA LYS A 10 -4.44 14.27 1.60
C LYS A 10 -3.43 13.74 2.62
N GLN A 11 -3.33 14.37 3.78
CA GLN A 11 -2.44 13.89 4.85
C GLN A 11 -2.88 12.52 5.37
N LYS A 12 -4.17 12.34 5.66
CA LYS A 12 -4.73 11.04 6.08
C LYS A 12 -4.39 9.96 5.06
N THR A 13 -4.71 10.17 3.78
CA THR A 13 -4.45 9.16 2.73
C THR A 13 -2.96 8.85 2.59
N THR A 14 -2.09 9.84 2.77
CA THR A 14 -0.64 9.64 2.68
C THR A 14 -0.11 8.82 3.86
N LEU A 15 -0.59 9.08 5.07
CA LEU A 15 -0.19 8.33 6.26
C LEU A 15 -0.73 6.89 6.23
N VAL A 16 -1.98 6.70 5.79
CA VAL A 16 -2.54 5.35 5.59
C VAL A 16 -1.75 4.56 4.54
N ASP A 17 -1.35 5.19 3.42
CA ASP A 17 -0.50 4.55 2.40
C ASP A 17 0.88 4.17 2.97
N ALA A 18 1.47 5.04 3.80
CA ALA A 18 2.74 4.73 4.44
C ALA A 18 2.63 3.55 5.45
N LEU A 19 1.55 3.51 6.23
CA LEU A 19 1.25 2.38 7.12
C LEU A 19 1.04 1.09 6.33
N ARG A 20 0.32 1.13 5.21
CA ARG A 20 0.14 -0.02 4.32
C ARG A 20 1.47 -0.58 3.84
N ILE A 21 2.40 0.27 3.42
CA ILE A 21 3.73 -0.15 2.96
C ILE A 21 4.53 -0.80 4.09
N LEU A 22 4.42 -0.27 5.31
CA LEU A 22 5.09 -0.80 6.49
C LEU A 22 4.52 -2.19 6.84
N ALA A 23 3.20 -2.31 6.90
CA ALA A 23 2.50 -3.56 7.15
C ALA A 23 2.82 -4.61 6.06
N TRP A 24 2.80 -4.22 4.79
CA TRP A 24 3.18 -5.11 3.68
C TRP A 24 4.63 -5.59 3.78
N SER A 25 5.54 -4.72 4.19
CA SER A 25 6.96 -5.07 4.35
C SER A 25 7.16 -6.08 5.49
N ALA A 26 6.44 -5.92 6.60
CA ALA A 26 6.43 -6.88 7.71
C ALA A 26 5.81 -8.21 7.27
N TRP A 27 4.61 -8.17 6.68
CA TRP A 27 3.88 -9.34 6.20
C TRP A 27 4.70 -10.18 5.22
N LYS A 28 5.38 -9.51 4.28
CA LYS A 28 6.27 -10.16 3.32
C LYS A 28 7.49 -10.78 3.97
N SER A 29 8.02 -10.17 5.05
CA SER A 29 9.14 -10.72 5.80
C SER A 29 8.73 -11.97 6.57
N GLU A 30 7.53 -11.98 7.15
CA GLU A 30 6.98 -13.12 7.89
C GLU A 30 6.63 -14.28 6.95
N ASN A 31 6.11 -13.96 5.77
CA ASN A 31 5.72 -14.93 4.74
C ASN A 31 6.84 -15.19 3.71
N LYS A 32 8.09 -14.88 4.05
CA LYS A 32 9.23 -15.03 3.13
C LYS A 32 9.45 -16.48 2.70
N ASP A 33 9.14 -17.43 3.57
CA ASP A 33 9.28 -18.87 3.34
C ASP A 33 7.97 -19.54 2.87
N SER A 34 6.89 -18.76 2.68
CA SER A 34 5.61 -19.27 2.17
C SER A 34 5.73 -19.69 0.69
N GLU A 35 4.97 -20.72 0.30
CA GLU A 35 4.91 -21.17 -1.10
C GLU A 35 4.27 -20.12 -2.03
N LEU A 36 3.42 -19.25 -1.48
CA LEU A 36 2.76 -18.16 -2.18
C LEU A 36 3.73 -17.01 -2.47
N LYS A 37 3.76 -16.54 -3.73
CA LYS A 37 4.68 -15.49 -4.19
C LYS A 37 3.96 -14.36 -4.91
N GLY A 38 4.58 -13.17 -4.85
CA GLY A 38 4.18 -12.02 -5.64
C GLY A 38 2.73 -11.58 -5.40
N LEU A 39 1.94 -11.55 -6.48
CA LEU A 39 0.56 -11.06 -6.48
C LEU A 39 -0.38 -11.88 -5.59
N GLN A 40 -0.15 -13.18 -5.42
CA GLN A 40 -1.02 -14.02 -4.58
C GLN A 40 -0.87 -13.68 -3.09
N LEU A 41 0.38 -13.47 -2.65
CA LEU A 41 0.66 -13.04 -1.28
C LEU A 41 0.09 -11.65 -1.01
N TYR A 42 0.16 -10.76 -2.01
CA TYR A 42 -0.42 -9.43 -1.89
C TYR A 42 -1.94 -9.45 -1.80
N LYS A 43 -2.63 -10.35 -2.51
CA LYS A 43 -4.10 -10.47 -2.43
C LYS A 43 -4.57 -10.79 -1.02
N LEU A 44 -3.92 -11.75 -0.35
CA LEU A 44 -4.25 -12.11 1.04
C LEU A 44 -4.01 -10.91 1.98
N PHE A 45 -2.86 -10.26 1.84
CA PHE A 45 -2.59 -9.03 2.58
C PHE A 45 -3.61 -7.93 2.29
N ASP A 46 -4.04 -7.76 1.05
CA ASP A 46 -4.97 -6.70 0.65
C ASP A 46 -6.39 -6.93 1.19
N GLU A 47 -6.82 -8.19 1.28
CA GLU A 47 -8.06 -8.57 1.95
C GLU A 47 -8.00 -8.18 3.43
N GLU A 48 -6.97 -8.62 4.17
CA GLU A 48 -6.81 -8.29 5.58
C GLU A 48 -6.62 -6.78 5.83
N TRP A 49 -5.87 -6.12 4.96
CA TRP A 49 -5.65 -4.68 5.02
C TRP A 49 -6.93 -3.89 4.77
N SER A 50 -7.80 -4.36 3.87
CA SER A 50 -9.06 -3.68 3.55
C SER A 50 -10.06 -3.72 4.71
N GLU A 51 -10.00 -4.76 5.55
CA GLU A 51 -10.82 -4.92 6.75
C GLU A 51 -10.25 -4.18 7.97
N HIS A 52 -9.04 -3.64 7.88
CA HIS A 52 -8.38 -3.00 9.02
C HIS A 52 -9.03 -1.66 9.41
N GLU A 53 -9.22 -1.45 10.72
CA GLU A 53 -9.83 -0.24 11.32
C GLU A 53 -9.15 1.09 10.97
N VAL A 54 -7.94 1.06 10.40
CA VAL A 54 -7.15 2.25 10.05
C VAL A 54 -7.83 3.10 8.97
N HIS A 55 -8.71 2.49 8.16
CA HIS A 55 -9.49 3.20 7.13
C HIS A 55 -10.56 4.12 7.76
N GLU A 56 -11.10 3.73 8.91
CA GLU A 56 -12.13 4.47 9.62
C GLU A 56 -11.56 5.57 10.53
N MET A 57 -10.30 5.43 10.97
CA MET A 57 -9.62 6.38 11.85
C MET A 57 -9.56 7.81 11.28
N THR A 58 -9.77 8.81 12.13
CA THR A 58 -9.57 10.22 11.79
C THR A 58 -8.08 10.60 11.79
N LEU A 59 -7.71 11.73 11.20
CA LEU A 59 -6.31 12.20 11.18
C LEU A 59 -5.64 12.28 12.58
N PRO A 60 -6.29 12.79 13.64
CA PRO A 60 -5.70 12.76 14.99
C PRO A 60 -5.53 11.33 15.53
N GLN A 61 -6.52 10.46 15.36
CA GLN A 61 -6.41 9.04 15.76
C GLN A 61 -5.27 8.34 15.04
N LEU A 62 -5.09 8.61 13.74
CA LEU A 62 -3.98 8.06 12.97
C LEU A 62 -2.62 8.51 13.52
N LYS A 63 -2.51 9.77 13.96
CA LYS A 63 -1.26 10.29 14.55
C LYS A 63 -0.96 9.67 15.91
N GLU A 64 -1.99 9.41 16.72
CA GLU A 64 -1.84 8.69 17.98
C GLU A 64 -1.40 7.24 17.73
N PHE A 65 -2.07 6.54 16.81
CA PHE A 65 -1.71 5.18 16.41
C PHE A 65 -0.27 5.08 15.91
N ILE A 66 0.16 6.02 15.06
CA ILE A 66 1.56 6.09 14.57
C ILE A 66 2.54 6.25 15.73
N LYS A 67 2.19 7.07 16.72
CA LYS A 67 3.03 7.31 17.91
C LYS A 67 3.06 6.08 18.82
N GLU A 68 1.97 5.34 18.95
CA GLU A 68 1.91 4.07 19.69
C GLU A 68 2.80 3.00 19.05
N LEU A 69 2.93 3.01 17.73
CA LEU A 69 3.87 2.17 16.99
C LEU A 69 5.33 2.67 17.07
N GLU A 70 5.61 3.68 17.89
CA GLU A 70 6.92 4.33 18.05
C GLU A 70 7.51 4.92 16.77
N TYR A 71 6.65 5.23 15.78
CA TYR A 71 7.05 5.91 14.55
C TYR A 71 6.70 7.39 14.57
N THR A 72 7.44 8.16 13.77
CA THR A 72 7.06 9.55 13.45
C THR A 72 6.47 9.66 12.04
N GLU A 73 5.65 10.69 11.82
CA GLU A 73 5.11 11.01 10.49
C GLU A 73 6.23 11.15 9.44
N LYS A 74 7.38 11.72 9.83
CA LYS A 74 8.54 11.88 8.94
C LYS A 74 9.15 10.56 8.54
N GLU A 75 9.28 9.61 9.47
CA GLU A 75 9.82 8.29 9.19
C GLU A 75 8.91 7.50 8.27
N LEU A 76 7.60 7.55 8.49
CA LEU A 76 6.62 6.92 7.61
C LEU A 76 6.69 7.48 6.18
N LEU A 77 6.80 8.80 6.05
CA LEU A 77 7.01 9.44 4.75
C LEU A 77 8.31 9.01 4.09
N ALA A 78 9.41 8.89 4.85
CA ALA A 78 10.69 8.43 4.34
C ALA A 78 10.65 6.96 3.89
N ILE A 79 9.96 6.08 4.65
CA ILE A 79 9.73 4.68 4.29
C ILE A 79 8.97 4.60 2.97
N ARG A 80 7.88 5.37 2.86
CA ARG A 80 7.08 5.47 1.65
C ARG A 80 7.92 5.93 0.46
N GLU A 81 8.69 7.01 0.62
CA GLU A 81 9.55 7.54 -0.43
C GLU A 81 10.58 6.49 -0.88
N LYS A 82 11.26 5.85 0.07
CA LYS A 82 12.24 4.80 -0.20
C LYS A 82 11.64 3.61 -0.95
N TYR A 83 10.42 3.20 -0.59
CA TYR A 83 9.71 2.10 -1.25
C TYR A 83 9.44 2.41 -2.74
N TYR A 84 8.94 3.61 -3.04
CA TYR A 84 8.70 4.03 -4.42
C TYR A 84 10.01 4.30 -5.19
N GLN A 85 11.05 4.81 -4.53
CA GLN A 85 12.38 4.96 -5.13
C GLN A 85 13.02 3.62 -5.47
N SER A 86 12.94 2.61 -4.59
CA SER A 86 13.48 1.28 -4.89
C SER A 86 12.72 0.60 -6.03
N LYS A 87 11.41 0.88 -6.15
CA LYS A 87 10.59 0.39 -7.26
C LYS A 87 10.98 1.10 -8.57
N SER A 88 11.22 2.42 -8.54
CA SER A 88 11.62 3.17 -9.73
C SER A 88 13.03 2.82 -10.20
N GLN A 89 14.00 2.61 -9.30
CA GLN A 89 15.36 2.17 -9.64
C GLN A 89 15.40 0.75 -10.23
N ASN A 90 14.55 -0.16 -9.76
CA ASN A 90 14.41 -1.47 -10.41
C ASN A 90 13.75 -1.37 -11.79
N SER A 91 12.90 -0.36 -12.01
CA SER A 91 12.21 -0.14 -13.29
C SER A 91 13.12 0.50 -14.34
N SER A 92 14.12 1.29 -13.93
CA SER A 92 15.09 1.92 -14.84
C SER A 92 16.28 1.04 -15.22
N ALA A 93 16.47 -0.10 -14.54
CA ALA A 93 17.45 -1.13 -14.91
C ALA A 93 16.86 -2.26 -15.78
N SER A 94 15.55 -2.26 -16.04
CA SER A 94 14.89 -3.23 -16.91
C SER A 94 13.82 -2.54 -17.74
N GLY A 95 14.23 -2.08 -18.93
CA GLY A 95 13.28 -1.83 -19.99
C GLY A 95 12.45 -3.08 -20.26
N ASN A 96 11.14 -2.89 -20.45
CA ASN A 96 10.13 -3.89 -20.79
C ASN A 96 9.79 -4.94 -19.73
N GLN A 97 8.92 -4.59 -18.77
CA GLN A 97 7.79 -5.46 -18.43
C GLN A 97 6.54 -4.60 -18.23
N GLN A 98 5.88 -4.36 -19.36
CA GLN A 98 4.53 -3.87 -19.48
C GLN A 98 3.62 -4.84 -18.70
N TYR A 99 3.04 -4.37 -17.58
CA TYR A 99 1.93 -5.07 -16.95
C TYR A 99 0.77 -5.05 -17.95
N GLN A 100 0.62 -6.15 -18.69
CA GLN A 100 -0.60 -6.44 -19.43
C GLN A 100 -1.66 -6.79 -18.38
N GLU A 101 -2.40 -5.76 -17.97
CA GLU A 101 -3.73 -5.89 -17.40
C GLU A 101 -4.58 -6.65 -18.42
N THR A 102 -4.85 -7.93 -18.18
CA THR A 102 -5.84 -8.68 -18.94
C THR A 102 -7.21 -8.24 -18.46
N ALA A 103 -7.64 -7.10 -18.98
CA ALA A 103 -9.05 -6.79 -19.12
C ALA A 103 -9.48 -7.35 -20.48
N GLU A 104 -10.18 -8.49 -20.50
CA GLU A 104 -11.10 -8.85 -21.59
C GLU A 104 -12.06 -9.92 -21.07
N THR A 105 -13.23 -9.54 -20.57
CA THR A 105 -14.51 -9.33 -21.30
C THR A 105 -15.36 -10.60 -21.29
N ASP A 106 -16.55 -10.38 -20.71
CA ASP A 106 -17.77 -11.16 -20.66
C ASP A 106 -18.21 -11.80 -22.01
N GLU A 107 -18.84 -12.99 -21.91
CA GLU A 107 -19.80 -13.66 -22.84
C GLU A 107 -19.31 -14.45 -24.10
N PRO A 108 -20.13 -15.38 -24.65
CA PRO A 108 -21.04 -16.36 -24.05
C PRO A 108 -20.77 -17.82 -24.51
N MET A 109 -21.31 -18.77 -23.74
CA MET A 109 -21.37 -20.19 -24.11
C MET A 109 -22.24 -20.41 -25.36
N TYR A 110 -21.71 -21.18 -26.32
CA TYR A 110 -22.49 -21.90 -27.33
C TYR A 110 -22.16 -23.39 -27.27
#